data_AF-A0A3T1AUV8-F1
#
_entry.id   AF-A0A3T1AUV8-F1
#
_cell.length_a   1.000
_cell.length_b   1.000
_cell.length_c   1.000
_cell.angle_alpha   90.00
_cell.angle_beta   90.00
_cell.angle_gamma   90.00
#
_symmetry.space_group_name_H-M   'P 1'
#
loop_
_entity.id
_entity.type
_entity.pdbx_description
1 polymer ?
#
loop_
_entity_poly.entity_id
_entity_poly.type
_entity_poly.pdbx_seq_one_letter_code
_entity_poly.pdbx_strand_id
1 'polypeptide(L)'
;MTFSVAPATSVAGVTLPPGPASPGAARIVGISLGHATLAEADHWIGGLSPAPVLACTHLVSAPHPHVAISLLTALPFETTPELAPAASAAATGQSGRAVRFPGVERLTGELTVSEILQRSSISRIEVLGSGPADPDTVVDTGDFVRPQFRGGELVLVTTPAAGGRLIPFERRDPTPCCADH
;
A
#
# COMPACT_ATOMS: atom_id res chain seq x y z
N MET A 1 -22.13 -68.69 -15.77
CA MET A 1 -20.81 -68.31 -16.30
C MET A 1 -20.45 -66.99 -15.65
N THR A 2 -19.61 -67.05 -14.62
CA THR A 2 -19.33 -65.94 -13.68
C THR A 2 -17.99 -65.34 -14.06
N PHE A 3 -17.95 -64.07 -14.44
CA PHE A 3 -16.71 -63.36 -14.77
C PHE A 3 -16.13 -62.70 -13.52
N SER A 4 -14.92 -63.11 -13.17
CA SER A 4 -14.10 -62.56 -12.08
C SER A 4 -13.28 -61.38 -12.60
N VAL A 5 -13.35 -60.22 -11.95
CA VAL A 5 -12.57 -59.02 -12.29
C VAL A 5 -11.36 -58.92 -11.35
N ALA A 6 -10.16 -58.86 -11.92
CA ALA A 6 -8.90 -58.65 -11.20
C ALA A 6 -8.65 -57.15 -10.89
N PRO A 7 -7.89 -56.81 -9.83
CA PRO A 7 -7.66 -55.42 -9.44
C PRO A 7 -6.56 -54.73 -10.27
N ALA A 8 -6.72 -53.42 -10.48
CA ALA A 8 -5.78 -52.55 -11.17
C ALA A 8 -4.52 -52.29 -10.33
N THR A 9 -3.35 -52.43 -10.96
CA THR A 9 -2.04 -52.15 -10.38
C THR A 9 -1.81 -50.63 -10.31
N SER A 10 -1.50 -50.14 -9.10
CA SER A 10 -1.15 -48.73 -8.85
C SER A 10 0.23 -48.42 -9.43
N VAL A 11 0.34 -47.38 -10.26
CA VAL A 11 1.61 -46.88 -10.78
C VAL A 11 2.23 -45.95 -9.74
N ALA A 12 3.40 -46.32 -9.23
CA ALA A 12 4.18 -45.50 -8.31
C ALA A 12 4.55 -44.16 -8.97
N GLY A 13 4.21 -43.06 -8.30
CA GLY A 13 4.54 -41.71 -8.72
C GLY A 13 6.05 -41.48 -8.74
N VAL A 14 6.55 -40.95 -9.85
CA VAL A 14 7.90 -40.41 -9.98
C VAL A 14 8.02 -39.19 -9.05
N THR A 15 8.88 -39.26 -8.05
CA THR A 15 9.33 -38.09 -7.29
C THR A 15 10.34 -37.32 -8.14
N LEU A 16 9.95 -36.13 -8.62
CA LEU A 16 10.91 -35.15 -9.15
C LEU A 16 11.74 -34.54 -8.01
N PRO A 17 13.03 -34.23 -8.23
CA PRO A 17 13.82 -33.44 -7.28
C PRO A 17 13.24 -32.03 -7.11
N PRO A 18 13.45 -31.35 -5.97
CA PRO A 18 13.02 -29.96 -5.81
C PRO A 18 13.76 -29.09 -6.81
N GLY A 19 13.03 -28.57 -7.80
CA GLY A 19 13.49 -27.49 -8.67
C GLY A 19 13.73 -26.22 -7.86
N PRO A 20 14.45 -25.23 -8.43
CA PRO A 20 14.65 -23.94 -7.76
C PRO A 20 13.30 -23.36 -7.35
N ALA A 21 13.23 -22.84 -6.12
CA ALA A 21 12.02 -22.29 -5.53
C ALA A 21 11.31 -21.36 -6.53
N SER A 22 10.07 -21.70 -6.88
CA SER A 22 9.21 -20.79 -7.64
C SER A 22 9.24 -19.40 -6.99
N PRO A 23 9.29 -18.31 -7.77
CA PRO A 23 9.17 -16.97 -7.20
C PRO A 23 7.92 -16.95 -6.32
N GLY A 24 8.11 -16.66 -5.02
CA GLY A 24 7.06 -16.74 -4.03
C GLY A 24 5.87 -15.88 -4.43
N ALA A 25 4.64 -16.36 -4.16
CA ALA A 25 3.46 -15.56 -4.40
C ALA A 25 3.59 -14.19 -3.70
N ALA A 26 3.14 -13.12 -4.38
CA ALA A 26 3.18 -11.78 -3.83
C ALA A 26 2.43 -11.76 -2.48
N ARG A 27 3.10 -11.23 -1.47
CA ARG A 27 2.61 -11.17 -0.09
C ARG A 27 2.96 -9.83 0.54
N ILE A 28 2.24 -9.46 1.58
CA ILE A 28 2.58 -8.27 2.34
C ILE A 28 3.83 -8.58 3.18
N VAL A 29 4.89 -7.81 2.96
CA VAL A 29 6.14 -7.86 3.71
C VAL A 29 6.30 -6.52 4.42
N GLY A 30 6.54 -6.57 5.73
CA GLY A 30 6.91 -5.39 6.51
C GLY A 30 8.43 -5.25 6.57
N ILE A 31 8.91 -4.01 6.51
CA ILE A 31 10.31 -3.64 6.42
C ILE A 31 10.55 -2.46 7.34
N SER A 32 11.66 -2.46 8.09
CA SER A 32 12.10 -1.26 8.78
C SER A 32 13.62 -1.11 8.68
N LEU A 33 14.05 0.02 8.10
CA LEU A 33 15.46 0.36 7.87
C LEU A 33 15.91 1.57 8.73
N GLY A 34 15.00 2.12 9.55
CA GLY A 34 15.31 3.26 10.42
C GLY A 34 15.20 4.64 9.76
N HIS A 35 14.52 4.76 8.61
CA HIS A 35 14.27 6.05 7.95
C HIS A 35 13.70 7.08 8.93
N ALA A 36 14.32 8.25 9.02
CA ALA A 36 13.95 9.28 9.98
C ALA A 36 12.69 10.04 9.56
N THR A 37 12.40 10.09 8.26
CA THR A 37 11.31 10.88 7.71
C THR A 37 10.48 10.11 6.68
N LEU A 38 9.24 10.57 6.46
CA LEU A 38 8.38 10.03 5.39
C LEU A 38 9.00 10.25 4.00
N ALA A 39 9.62 11.42 3.77
CA ALA A 39 10.23 11.74 2.48
C ALA A 39 11.38 10.77 2.14
N GLU A 40 12.19 10.42 3.13
CA GLU A 40 13.27 9.44 2.98
C GLU A 40 12.72 8.05 2.63
N ALA A 41 11.69 7.61 3.36
CA ALA A 41 11.02 6.33 3.09
C ALA A 41 10.35 6.30 1.70
N ASP A 42 9.68 7.39 1.29
CA ASP A 42 9.03 7.52 -0.02
C ASP A 42 10.03 7.50 -1.16
N HIS A 43 11.16 8.19 -0.97
CA HIS A 43 12.25 8.18 -1.92
C HIS A 43 12.82 6.76 -2.10
N TRP A 44 13.03 6.04 -0.99
CA TRP A 44 13.47 4.65 -1.02
C TRP A 44 12.47 3.74 -1.75
N ILE A 45 11.17 3.86 -1.44
CA ILE A 45 10.09 3.13 -2.15
C ILE A 45 10.12 3.43 -3.65
N GLY A 46 10.33 4.69 -4.02
CA GLY A 46 10.40 5.14 -5.41
C GLY A 46 11.57 4.56 -6.20
N GLY A 47 12.65 4.15 -5.53
CA GLY A 47 13.82 3.53 -6.14
C GLY A 47 13.74 2.01 -6.34
N LEU A 48 12.68 1.34 -5.86
CA LEU A 48 12.54 -0.11 -5.95
C LEU A 48 12.27 -0.57 -7.39
N SER A 49 12.97 -1.62 -7.82
CA SER A 49 12.79 -2.28 -9.12
C SER A 49 12.72 -3.80 -8.94
N PRO A 50 11.64 -4.47 -9.42
CA PRO A 50 10.43 -3.89 -9.99
C PRO A 50 9.67 -3.02 -8.98
N ALA A 51 8.92 -2.05 -9.48
CA ALA A 51 8.10 -1.19 -8.64
C ALA A 51 7.04 -2.02 -7.89
N PRO A 52 6.86 -1.82 -6.57
CA PRO A 52 5.86 -2.56 -5.81
C PRO A 52 4.44 -2.16 -6.24
N VAL A 53 3.54 -3.14 -6.28
CA VAL A 53 2.12 -2.91 -6.63
C VAL A 53 1.42 -2.07 -5.55
N LEU A 54 1.77 -2.32 -4.28
CA LEU A 54 1.26 -1.58 -3.12
C LEU A 54 2.43 -1.32 -2.17
N ALA A 55 2.54 -0.07 -1.69
CA ALA A 55 3.51 0.33 -0.68
C ALA A 55 2.88 1.32 0.29
N CYS A 56 3.03 1.07 1.60
CA CYS A 56 2.54 1.95 2.66
C CYS A 56 3.67 2.32 3.63
N THR A 57 3.68 3.57 4.09
CA THR A 57 4.52 4.04 5.20
C THR A 57 3.75 4.05 6.52
N HIS A 58 4.45 3.71 7.60
CA HIS A 58 3.93 3.59 8.97
C HIS A 58 4.84 4.36 9.91
N LEU A 59 4.28 5.33 10.64
CA LEU A 59 5.04 6.06 11.67
C LEU A 59 5.15 5.17 12.92
N VAL A 60 6.38 5.02 13.41
CA VAL A 60 6.70 4.17 14.56
C VAL A 60 7.47 5.00 15.59
N SER A 61 7.14 4.86 16.87
CA SER A 61 7.74 5.66 17.96
C SER A 61 8.94 5.00 18.63
N ALA A 62 9.07 3.67 18.56
CA ALA A 62 10.09 2.89 19.26
C ALA A 62 10.86 1.97 18.30
N PRO A 63 12.17 1.72 18.52
CA PRO A 63 13.00 2.17 19.65
C PRO A 63 13.30 3.67 19.65
N HIS A 64 13.21 4.30 18.49
CA HIS A 64 13.18 5.76 18.30
C HIS A 64 12.15 6.09 17.22
N PRO A 65 11.71 7.35 17.09
CA PRO A 65 10.85 7.76 15.99
C PRO A 65 11.49 7.41 14.63
N HIS A 66 10.77 6.65 13.81
CA HIS A 66 11.18 6.27 12.45
C HIS A 66 9.98 5.84 11.61
N VAL A 67 10.24 5.54 10.33
CA VAL A 67 9.23 5.06 9.38
C VAL A 67 9.48 3.58 9.03
N ALA A 68 8.51 2.74 9.37
CA ALA A 68 8.41 1.38 8.85
C ALA A 68 7.59 1.37 7.56
N ILE A 69 7.76 0.33 6.75
CA ILE A 69 7.17 0.20 5.41
C ILE A 69 6.47 -1.15 5.30
N SER A 70 5.33 -1.21 4.62
CA SER A 70 4.77 -2.48 4.14
C SER A 70 4.65 -2.48 2.62
N LEU A 71 5.04 -3.59 1.98
CA LEU A 71 5.04 -3.75 0.53
C LEU A 71 4.28 -5.02 0.15
N LEU A 72 3.46 -4.96 -0.90
CA LEU A 72 2.98 -6.16 -1.59
C LEU A 72 4.02 -6.58 -2.62
N THR A 73 4.76 -7.66 -2.34
CA THR A 73 5.91 -8.07 -3.14
C THR A 73 6.16 -9.58 -3.07
N ALA A 74 6.76 -10.12 -4.12
CA ALA A 74 7.29 -11.49 -4.15
C ALA A 74 8.73 -11.56 -3.61
N LEU A 75 9.42 -10.42 -3.55
CA LEU A 75 10.84 -10.35 -3.21
C LEU A 75 11.07 -10.39 -1.69
N PRO A 76 12.17 -11.01 -1.24
CA PRO A 76 12.61 -10.89 0.13
C PRO A 76 13.20 -9.50 0.40
N PHE A 77 13.00 -9.00 1.62
CA PHE A 77 13.61 -7.78 2.12
C PHE A 77 14.17 -8.02 3.51
N GLU A 78 15.34 -7.47 3.79
CA GLU A 78 15.94 -7.51 5.11
C GLU A 78 15.48 -6.32 5.96
N THR A 79 15.44 -6.53 7.27
CA THR A 79 15.08 -5.53 8.27
C THR A 79 16.17 -5.53 9.32
N THR A 80 16.50 -4.35 9.85
CA THR A 80 17.44 -4.26 10.96
C THR A 80 16.88 -5.05 12.16
N PRO A 81 17.62 -5.98 12.78
CA PRO A 81 17.07 -6.86 13.82
C PRO A 81 16.38 -6.13 14.97
N GLU A 82 16.90 -4.97 15.38
CA GLU A 82 16.33 -4.12 16.43
C GLU A 82 14.97 -3.49 16.05
N LEU A 83 14.69 -3.38 14.75
CA LEU A 83 13.46 -2.82 14.18
C LEU A 83 12.47 -3.91 13.71
N ALA A 84 12.78 -5.19 13.95
CA ALA A 84 11.90 -6.30 13.59
C ALA A 84 10.47 -6.20 14.15
N PRO A 85 10.22 -5.67 15.37
CA PRO A 85 8.86 -5.45 15.85
C PRO A 85 8.09 -4.43 14.99
N ALA A 86 8.74 -3.36 14.56
CA ALA A 86 8.16 -2.34 13.70
C ALA A 86 7.79 -2.89 12.32
N ALA A 87 8.69 -3.68 11.72
CA ALA A 87 8.44 -4.37 10.46
C ALA A 87 7.28 -5.38 10.60
N SER A 88 7.24 -6.15 11.69
CA SER A 88 6.15 -7.12 11.94
C SER A 88 4.80 -6.43 12.09
N ALA A 89 4.74 -5.29 12.80
CA ALA A 89 3.54 -4.47 12.90
C ALA A 89 3.10 -3.92 11.52
N ALA A 90 4.04 -3.40 10.73
CA ALA A 90 3.76 -2.93 9.37
C ALA A 90 3.25 -4.06 8.45
N ALA A 91 3.78 -5.28 8.59
CA ALA A 91 3.37 -6.44 7.81
C ALA A 91 1.91 -6.85 8.03
N THR A 92 1.30 -6.48 9.16
CA THR A 92 -0.13 -6.71 9.40
C THR A 92 -1.02 -5.93 8.41
N GLY A 93 -0.49 -4.87 7.81
CA GLY A 93 -1.19 -4.05 6.83
C GLY A 93 -2.47 -3.42 7.38
N GLN A 94 -2.62 -3.24 8.68
CA GLN A 94 -3.89 -2.76 9.26
C GLN A 94 -4.06 -1.24 9.17
N SER A 95 -2.96 -0.51 8.99
CA SER A 95 -2.92 0.96 8.94
C SER A 95 -1.80 1.46 8.03
N GLY A 96 -1.67 2.78 7.83
CA GLY A 96 -0.56 3.40 7.12
C GLY A 96 -0.99 4.48 6.12
N ARG A 97 -0.01 5.02 5.39
CA ARG A 97 -0.22 5.93 4.25
C ARG A 97 0.30 5.28 2.99
N ALA A 98 -0.56 5.11 1.99
CA ALA A 98 -0.18 4.50 0.74
C ALA A 98 0.60 5.49 -0.12
N VAL A 99 1.76 5.05 -0.59
CA VAL A 99 2.68 5.78 -1.47
C VAL A 99 2.58 5.25 -2.90
N ARG A 100 2.36 3.94 -3.03
CA ARG A 100 2.09 3.24 -4.28
C ARG A 100 0.85 2.38 -4.10
N PHE A 101 -0.02 2.41 -5.09
CA PHE A 101 -1.20 1.57 -5.20
C PHE A 101 -1.65 1.56 -6.68
N PRO A 102 -2.41 0.55 -7.13
CA PRO A 102 -2.84 0.50 -8.52
C PRO A 102 -3.67 1.72 -8.91
N GLY A 103 -3.26 2.38 -10.00
CA GLY A 103 -3.97 3.53 -10.59
C GLY A 103 -3.57 4.90 -10.03
N VAL A 104 -2.61 4.99 -9.10
CA VAL A 104 -2.12 6.27 -8.56
C VAL A 104 -1.59 7.19 -9.65
N GLU A 105 -0.96 6.64 -10.69
CA GLU A 105 -0.42 7.37 -11.84
C GLU A 105 -1.50 8.02 -12.72
N ARG A 106 -2.77 7.62 -12.56
CA ARG A 106 -3.92 8.17 -13.29
C ARG A 106 -4.63 9.28 -12.52
N LEU A 107 -4.23 9.55 -11.27
CA LEU A 107 -4.85 10.53 -10.38
C LEU A 107 -4.12 11.88 -10.48
N THR A 108 -4.22 12.50 -11.65
CA THR A 108 -3.55 13.78 -11.97
C THR A 108 -4.57 14.86 -12.35
N GLY A 109 -4.33 16.10 -11.95
CA GLY A 109 -5.21 17.24 -12.18
C GLY A 109 -6.55 17.18 -11.44
N GLU A 110 -7.58 17.77 -12.04
CA GLU A 110 -8.95 17.81 -11.52
C GLU A 110 -9.74 16.57 -11.95
N LEU A 111 -10.23 15.80 -10.99
CA LEU A 111 -11.02 14.59 -11.21
C LEU A 111 -12.22 14.56 -10.26
N THR A 112 -13.36 14.05 -10.72
CA THR A 112 -14.50 13.79 -9.82
C THR A 112 -14.19 12.67 -8.83
N VAL A 113 -14.88 12.66 -7.68
CA VAL A 113 -14.82 11.56 -6.72
C VAL A 113 -15.10 10.21 -7.40
N SER A 114 -16.09 10.17 -8.28
CA SER A 114 -16.43 8.97 -9.06
C SER A 114 -15.28 8.50 -9.97
N GLU A 115 -14.62 9.43 -10.68
CA GLU A 115 -13.47 9.09 -11.53
C GLU A 115 -12.30 8.51 -10.73
N ILE A 116 -12.01 9.07 -9.55
CA ILE A 116 -10.92 8.59 -8.68
C ILE A 116 -11.20 7.15 -8.22
N LEU A 117 -12.43 6.87 -7.78
CA LEU A 117 -12.83 5.53 -7.32
C LEU A 117 -12.82 4.50 -8.46
N GLN A 118 -13.16 4.89 -9.69
CA GLN A 118 -13.15 3.99 -10.84
C GLN A 118 -11.74 3.72 -11.38
N ARG A 119 -10.83 4.69 -11.29
CA ARG A 119 -9.49 4.63 -11.90
C ARG A 119 -8.42 4.09 -10.96
N SER A 120 -8.70 3.94 -9.68
CA SER A 120 -7.73 3.52 -8.67
C SER A 120 -8.28 2.47 -7.71
N SER A 121 -7.40 1.91 -6.88
CA SER A 121 -7.80 1.02 -5.79
C SER A 121 -8.32 1.75 -4.55
N ILE A 122 -8.57 3.06 -4.62
CA ILE A 122 -9.20 3.82 -3.52
C ILE A 122 -10.63 3.31 -3.34
N SER A 123 -10.93 2.84 -2.13
CA SER A 123 -12.23 2.25 -1.81
C SER A 123 -13.27 3.33 -1.48
N ARG A 124 -12.84 4.44 -0.87
CA ARG A 124 -13.72 5.55 -0.48
C ARG A 124 -12.99 6.87 -0.34
N ILE A 125 -13.73 7.96 -0.52
CA ILE A 125 -13.26 9.33 -0.32
C ILE A 125 -14.09 9.98 0.78
N GLU A 126 -13.41 10.55 1.77
CA GLU A 126 -14.01 11.24 2.90
C GLU A 126 -13.60 12.72 2.88
N VAL A 127 -14.53 13.61 3.20
CA VAL A 127 -14.28 15.01 3.53
C VAL A 127 -14.02 15.10 5.04
N LEU A 128 -12.88 15.68 5.41
CA LEU A 128 -12.46 15.83 6.80
C LEU A 128 -13.53 16.57 7.60
N GLY A 129 -14.09 15.90 8.60
CA GLY A 129 -15.12 16.46 9.48
C GLY A 129 -16.55 16.44 8.92
N SER A 130 -16.77 15.91 7.71
CA SER A 130 -18.11 15.90 7.08
C SER A 130 -18.57 14.53 6.57
N GLY A 131 -17.68 13.53 6.50
CA GLY A 131 -18.04 12.16 6.10
C GLY A 131 -17.79 11.89 4.62
N PRO A 132 -18.54 10.99 3.96
CA PRO A 132 -18.28 10.62 2.56
C PRO A 132 -18.45 11.81 1.60
N ALA A 133 -17.57 11.90 0.61
CA ALA A 133 -17.66 12.93 -0.43
C ALA A 133 -18.74 12.60 -1.46
N ASP A 134 -19.36 13.63 -2.03
CA ASP A 134 -20.34 13.47 -3.11
C ASP A 134 -19.62 13.00 -4.40
N PRO A 135 -20.14 11.95 -5.11
CA PRO A 135 -19.51 11.38 -6.30
C PRO A 135 -19.21 12.37 -7.43
N ASP A 136 -20.01 13.43 -7.57
CA ASP A 136 -19.90 14.43 -8.63
C ASP A 136 -18.99 15.61 -8.24
N THR A 137 -18.54 15.66 -6.99
CA THR A 137 -17.64 16.73 -6.52
C THR A 137 -16.25 16.58 -7.13
N VAL A 138 -15.71 17.69 -7.63
CA VAL A 138 -14.36 17.74 -8.20
C VAL A 138 -13.33 17.78 -7.08
N VAL A 139 -12.35 16.87 -7.17
CA VAL A 139 -11.14 16.82 -6.38
C VAL A 139 -9.98 17.31 -7.25
N ASP A 140 -9.35 18.40 -6.84
CA ASP A 140 -8.06 18.82 -7.39
C ASP A 140 -6.96 18.02 -6.69
N THR A 141 -6.40 17.04 -7.40
CA THR A 141 -5.42 16.10 -6.85
C THR A 141 -4.04 16.73 -6.63
N GLY A 142 -3.73 17.88 -7.26
CA GLY A 142 -2.40 18.48 -7.23
C GLY A 142 -1.28 17.51 -7.65
N ASP A 143 -1.61 16.50 -8.47
CA ASP A 143 -0.75 15.39 -8.89
C ASP A 143 -0.12 14.59 -7.73
N PHE A 144 -0.73 14.66 -6.54
CA PHE A 144 -0.24 14.00 -5.34
C PHE A 144 -1.39 13.50 -4.46
N VAL A 145 -1.49 12.18 -4.32
CA VAL A 145 -2.53 11.52 -3.54
C VAL A 145 -1.91 10.51 -2.59
N ARG A 146 -2.11 10.72 -1.28
CA ARG A 146 -1.72 9.77 -0.22
C ARG A 146 -2.95 9.29 0.57
N PRO A 147 -3.63 8.23 0.10
CA PRO A 147 -4.73 7.65 0.85
C PRO A 147 -4.21 6.89 2.08
N GLN A 148 -5.07 6.77 3.09
CA GLN A 148 -4.78 6.01 4.30
C GLN A 148 -5.22 4.57 4.11
N PHE A 149 -4.38 3.62 4.50
CA PHE A 149 -4.84 2.24 4.64
C PHE A 149 -5.61 2.13 5.96
N ARG A 150 -6.87 1.68 5.93
CA ARG A 150 -7.72 1.52 7.11
C ARG A 150 -8.51 0.22 6.99
N GLY A 151 -8.16 -0.79 7.80
CA GLY A 151 -8.95 -2.02 7.88
C GLY A 151 -9.11 -2.78 6.55
N GLY A 152 -8.11 -2.72 5.67
CA GLY A 152 -8.16 -3.38 4.35
C GLY A 152 -8.53 -2.45 3.18
N GLU A 153 -8.96 -1.22 3.47
CA GLU A 153 -9.42 -0.27 2.45
C GLU A 153 -8.46 0.91 2.31
N LEU A 154 -8.38 1.45 1.09
CA LEU A 154 -7.71 2.72 0.82
C LEU A 154 -8.71 3.86 0.92
N VAL A 155 -8.51 4.74 1.91
CA VAL A 155 -9.39 5.86 2.22
C VAL A 155 -8.67 7.17 1.91
N LEU A 156 -9.13 7.89 0.89
CA LEU A 156 -8.61 9.23 0.62
C LEU A 156 -9.36 10.25 1.47
N VAL A 157 -8.63 10.98 2.31
CA VAL A 157 -9.20 12.10 3.08
C VAL A 157 -8.93 13.39 2.33
N THR A 158 -9.97 14.20 2.17
CA THR A 158 -9.96 15.48 1.46
C THR A 158 -10.43 16.62 2.38
N THR A 159 -10.12 17.85 2.00
CA THR A 159 -10.64 19.06 2.64
C THR A 159 -11.32 19.96 1.62
N PRO A 160 -12.36 20.72 2.00
CA PRO A 160 -12.97 21.71 1.11
C PRO A 160 -11.97 22.79 0.68
N ALA A 161 -12.06 23.19 -0.58
CA ALA A 161 -11.30 24.27 -1.20
C ALA A 161 -12.25 25.28 -1.87
N ALA A 162 -11.70 26.41 -2.31
CA ALA A 162 -12.47 27.44 -2.99
C ALA A 162 -13.16 26.88 -4.26
N GLY A 163 -14.35 27.40 -4.57
CA GLY A 163 -15.10 26.99 -5.76
C GLY A 163 -15.85 25.66 -5.63
N GLY A 164 -16.13 25.20 -4.41
CA GLY A 164 -16.89 23.96 -4.18
C GLY A 164 -16.12 22.68 -4.51
N ARG A 165 -14.78 22.78 -4.52
CA ARG A 165 -13.87 21.68 -4.83
C ARG A 165 -13.33 21.04 -3.56
N LEU A 166 -12.73 19.87 -3.72
CA LEU A 166 -11.99 19.16 -2.70
C LEU A 166 -10.51 19.14 -3.07
N ILE A 167 -9.63 19.11 -2.07
CA ILE A 167 -8.21 18.82 -2.25
C ILE A 167 -7.81 17.69 -1.29
N PRO A 168 -6.84 16.83 -1.65
CA PRO A 168 -6.25 15.88 -0.70
C PRO A 168 -5.76 16.58 0.57
N PHE A 169 -6.02 15.97 1.73
CA PHE A 169 -5.57 16.51 3.03
C PHE A 169 -4.03 16.59 3.12
N GLU A 170 -3.35 15.59 2.57
CA GLU A 170 -1.88 15.53 2.57
C GLU A 170 -1.36 16.20 1.29
N ARG A 171 -0.51 17.22 1.45
CA ARG A 171 0.12 17.94 0.33
C ARG A 171 1.56 17.49 0.15
N ARG A 172 2.04 17.53 -1.10
CA ARG A 172 3.42 17.16 -1.47
C ARG A 172 4.46 18.01 -0.74
N ASP A 173 4.20 19.32 -0.73
CA ASP A 173 4.97 20.32 0.00
C ASP A 173 4.03 20.96 1.03
N PRO A 174 4.02 20.51 2.29
CA PRO A 174 3.33 21.27 3.33
C PRO A 174 3.97 22.66 3.36
N THR A 175 3.17 23.71 3.19
CA THR A 175 3.63 25.07 3.47
C THR A 175 4.28 25.04 4.86
N PRO A 176 5.55 25.47 5.01
CA PRO A 176 6.22 25.40 6.30
C PRO A 176 5.50 26.35 7.27
N CYS A 177 4.56 25.81 8.06
CA CYS A 177 3.87 26.58 9.08
C CYS A 177 4.47 26.39 10.48
N CYS A 178 5.62 25.69 10.59
CA CYS A 178 6.26 25.41 11.88
C CYS A 178 7.80 25.47 11.79
N ALA A 179 8.37 26.45 11.09
CA ALA A 179 9.83 26.67 11.09
C ALA A 179 10.31 27.76 12.08
N ASP A 180 9.40 28.47 12.76
CA ASP A 180 9.74 29.54 13.71
C ASP A 180 8.94 29.41 15.02
N HIS A 181 9.38 28.57 15.96
CA HIS A 181 8.96 28.62 17.37
C HIS A 181 10.09 28.23 18.31
#